data_AF-A0A0R3SN67-F1
#
_entry.id   AF-A0A0R3SN67-F1
#
_cell.length_a   1.000
_cell.length_b   1.000
_cell.length_c   1.000
_cell.angle_alpha   90.00
_cell.angle_beta   90.00
_cell.angle_gamma   90.00
#
_symmetry.space_group_name_H-M   'P 1'
#
loop_
_entity.id
_entity.type
_entity.pdbx_description
1 polymer ?
#
loop_
_entity_poly.entity_id
_entity_poly.type
_entity_poly.pdbx_seq_one_letter_code
_entity_poly.pdbx_strand_id
1 'polypeptide(L)'
;MSFCNSAYVIIVFFKTYYMTFSLFRNCRFHGPDKVANRPCPPRNLIAVLQFLLPSVMKALMYWFWDQCKAEEPSLNENEAPMLFFLHRLHACGWVTQQLMVNVMIDLEVFADLIADCSATPAYRSYKASIALRSQTNIQESERRLSIKELKHKTLLESFLYTIVKLRFPESLSTLLIGLLPINEFKKLFIDAYVDHYETIASTLMITSRVRNISPEVAMQLNNRIVHISVQLFSGVDHALRMVKEKRLHDLIVKWMKNMFTISRTRLDDRGKMVVNCDGILIQNNTFWPLTSDLSNIVSHKVVADVLVEDLNFLTSWTDILKLMQFMNCFSLKEGSHIEYETMACYHGLTMEIEVSIGIMWYLWDHYRSPVSFMTVLIIVYMHFHT
;
A
#
# COMPACT_ATOMS: atom_id res chain seq x y z
N MET A 1 29.94 13.66 -12.58
CA MET A 1 29.91 14.18 -13.97
C MET A 1 29.96 13.08 -15.04
N SER A 2 30.83 12.06 -14.95
CA SER A 2 30.91 10.98 -15.97
C SER A 2 29.63 10.12 -16.09
N PHE A 3 28.94 9.85 -14.97
CA PHE A 3 27.69 9.09 -14.96
C PHE A 3 26.51 9.82 -15.64
N CYS A 4 26.35 11.14 -15.41
CA CYS A 4 25.28 11.92 -16.04
C CYS A 4 25.42 11.98 -17.58
N ASN A 5 26.63 12.14 -18.11
CA ASN A 5 26.84 12.17 -19.55
C ASN A 5 26.54 10.81 -20.20
N SER A 6 26.93 9.71 -19.56
CA SER A 6 26.67 8.36 -20.06
C SER A 6 25.18 7.98 -19.97
N ALA A 7 24.52 8.34 -18.86
CA ALA A 7 23.08 8.15 -18.66
C ALA A 7 22.24 8.97 -19.65
N TYR A 8 22.65 10.23 -19.92
CA TYR A 8 21.98 11.10 -20.89
C TYR A 8 22.07 10.53 -22.30
N VAL A 9 23.25 10.05 -22.71
CA VAL A 9 23.45 9.41 -24.02
C VAL A 9 22.53 8.19 -24.17
N ILE A 10 22.47 7.30 -23.18
CA ILE A 10 21.59 6.12 -23.22
C ILE A 10 20.11 6.51 -23.33
N ILE A 11 19.65 7.47 -22.53
CA ILE A 11 18.26 7.95 -22.57
C ILE A 11 17.95 8.61 -23.92
N VAL A 12 18.85 9.43 -24.45
CA VAL A 12 18.66 10.09 -25.75
C VAL A 12 18.59 9.05 -26.87
N PHE A 13 19.40 7.99 -26.85
CA PHE A 13 19.34 6.93 -27.85
C PHE A 13 18.04 6.12 -27.79
N PHE A 14 17.57 5.72 -26.60
CA PHE A 14 16.27 5.05 -26.48
C PHE A 14 15.11 5.96 -26.87
N LYS A 15 15.12 7.22 -26.42
CA LYS A 15 14.07 8.19 -26.74
C LYS A 15 14.05 8.51 -28.23
N THR A 16 15.20 8.60 -28.89
CA THR A 16 15.30 8.81 -30.34
C THR A 16 14.83 7.57 -31.09
N TYR A 17 15.18 6.36 -30.64
CA TYR A 17 14.71 5.10 -31.21
C TYR A 17 13.20 4.92 -31.10
N TYR A 18 12.59 5.31 -29.97
CA TYR A 18 11.14 5.21 -29.79
C TYR A 18 10.36 6.41 -30.39
N MET A 19 10.93 7.63 -30.41
CA MET A 19 10.28 8.82 -31.01
C MET A 19 10.25 8.77 -32.55
N THR A 20 11.31 8.29 -33.20
CA THR A 20 11.32 8.12 -34.66
C THR A 20 10.21 7.18 -35.15
N PHE A 21 9.73 6.27 -34.29
CA PHE A 21 8.66 5.32 -34.62
C PHE A 21 7.31 5.62 -33.96
N SER A 22 7.26 6.49 -32.94
CA SER A 22 6.01 7.02 -32.38
C SER A 22 5.19 7.80 -33.41
N LEU A 23 5.83 8.37 -34.43
CA LEU A 23 5.17 9.01 -35.58
C LEU A 23 4.41 8.01 -36.48
N PHE A 24 4.66 6.69 -36.35
CA PHE A 24 3.94 5.64 -37.07
C PHE A 24 2.73 5.06 -36.32
N ARG A 25 2.43 5.54 -35.10
CA ARG A 25 1.33 5.00 -34.26
C ARG A 25 -0.09 5.24 -34.81
N ASN A 26 -0.28 6.14 -35.78
CA ASN A 26 -1.61 6.50 -36.30
C ASN A 26 -1.84 6.15 -37.78
N CYS A 27 -1.16 5.14 -38.34
CA CYS A 27 -1.47 4.67 -39.69
C CYS A 27 -2.55 3.57 -39.66
N ARG A 28 -3.69 3.80 -40.32
CA ARG A 28 -4.84 2.88 -40.43
C ARG A 28 -4.58 1.64 -41.33
N PHE A 29 -3.40 1.52 -41.95
CA PHE A 29 -3.08 0.50 -42.96
C PHE A 29 -2.23 -0.69 -42.48
N HIS A 30 -1.96 -0.83 -41.17
CA HIS A 30 -1.18 -1.97 -40.66
C HIS A 30 -2.07 -2.96 -39.89
N GLY A 31 -2.11 -4.20 -40.40
CA GLY A 31 -2.98 -5.30 -39.98
C GLY A 31 -2.68 -5.91 -38.59
N PRO A 32 -3.22 -7.11 -38.28
CA PRO A 32 -3.34 -7.65 -36.91
C PRO A 32 -2.01 -7.98 -36.19
N ASP A 33 -0.86 -8.00 -36.87
CA ASP A 33 0.46 -8.32 -36.30
C ASP A 33 1.19 -7.14 -35.61
N LYS A 34 0.50 -6.41 -34.74
CA LYS A 34 1.05 -5.25 -34.00
C LYS A 34 2.16 -5.59 -32.99
N VAL A 35 2.32 -6.85 -32.60
CA VAL A 35 3.27 -7.27 -31.55
C VAL A 35 4.58 -7.80 -32.14
N ALA A 36 4.52 -8.51 -33.27
CA ALA A 36 5.69 -9.08 -33.95
C ALA A 36 6.61 -8.01 -34.58
N ASN A 37 6.05 -6.88 -35.02
CA ASN A 37 6.77 -5.79 -35.67
C ASN A 37 7.27 -4.69 -34.70
N ARG A 38 7.34 -4.97 -33.39
CA ARG A 38 7.92 -4.00 -32.45
C ARG A 38 9.44 -3.94 -32.67
N PRO A 39 10.02 -2.79 -33.06
CA PRO A 39 11.46 -2.66 -33.20
C PRO A 39 12.10 -2.90 -31.83
N CYS A 40 12.94 -3.93 -31.74
CA CYS A 40 13.74 -4.21 -30.55
C CYS A 40 14.95 -3.27 -30.55
N PRO A 41 15.31 -2.63 -29.43
CA PRO A 41 16.52 -1.81 -29.35
C PRO A 41 17.77 -2.61 -29.79
N PRO A 42 18.81 -1.95 -30.33
CA PRO A 42 20.06 -2.62 -30.67
C PRO A 42 20.61 -3.43 -29.49
N ARG A 43 21.06 -4.67 -29.73
CA ARG A 43 21.56 -5.58 -28.68
C ARG A 43 22.67 -4.96 -27.84
N ASN A 44 23.55 -4.17 -28.45
CA ASN A 44 24.64 -3.49 -27.75
C ASN A 44 24.12 -2.51 -26.69
N LEU A 45 23.02 -1.81 -26.97
CA LEU A 45 22.42 -0.86 -26.05
C LEU A 45 21.72 -1.59 -24.87
N ILE A 46 21.07 -2.72 -25.17
CA ILE A 46 20.49 -3.60 -24.14
C ILE A 46 21.60 -4.15 -23.23
N ALA A 47 22.72 -4.63 -23.80
CA ALA A 47 23.84 -5.17 -23.05
C ALA A 47 24.47 -4.15 -22.09
N VAL A 48 24.63 -2.89 -22.54
CA VAL A 48 25.12 -1.80 -21.68
C VAL A 48 24.17 -1.57 -20.50
N LEU A 49 22.86 -1.56 -20.74
CA LEU A 49 21.88 -1.41 -19.65
C LEU A 49 21.86 -2.61 -18.71
N GLN A 50 21.92 -3.84 -19.23
CA GLN A 50 21.99 -5.05 -18.42
C GLN A 50 23.19 -5.03 -17.48
N PHE A 51 24.32 -4.48 -17.94
CA PHE A 51 25.51 -4.32 -17.13
C PHE A 51 25.38 -3.20 -16.08
N LEU A 52 24.84 -2.04 -16.45
CA LEU A 52 24.81 -0.86 -15.57
C LEU A 52 23.67 -0.89 -14.54
N LEU A 53 22.50 -1.41 -14.92
CA LEU A 53 21.27 -1.26 -14.15
C LEU A 53 21.31 -1.91 -12.75
N PRO A 54 21.92 -3.11 -12.56
CA PRO A 54 22.13 -3.68 -11.23
C PRO A 54 22.89 -2.72 -10.31
N SER A 55 24.02 -2.16 -10.77
CA SER A 55 24.81 -1.22 -9.99
C SER A 55 24.04 0.05 -9.63
N VAL A 56 23.24 0.59 -10.57
CA VAL A 56 22.40 1.77 -10.34
C VAL A 56 21.33 1.49 -9.30
N MET A 57 20.61 0.37 -9.41
CA MET A 57 19.57 -0.03 -8.46
C MET A 57 20.14 -0.31 -7.06
N LYS A 58 21.29 -1.01 -6.98
CA LYS A 58 22.02 -1.24 -5.72
C LYS A 58 22.44 0.07 -5.06
N ALA A 59 23.03 1.00 -5.82
CA ALA A 59 23.46 2.29 -5.30
C ALA A 59 22.28 3.15 -4.83
N LEU A 60 21.17 3.17 -5.59
CA LEU A 60 19.94 3.86 -5.18
C LEU A 60 19.36 3.26 -3.89
N MET A 61 19.33 1.93 -3.78
CA MET A 61 18.85 1.25 -2.57
C MET A 61 19.71 1.60 -1.35
N TYR A 62 21.02 1.56 -1.51
CA TYR A 62 21.95 1.93 -0.45
C TYR A 62 21.76 3.39 0.00
N TRP A 63 21.60 4.30 -0.97
CA TRP A 63 21.29 5.70 -0.69
C TRP A 63 19.99 5.83 0.09
N PHE A 64 18.93 5.14 -0.29
CA PHE A 64 17.66 5.14 0.45
C PHE A 64 17.82 4.66 1.89
N TRP A 65 18.57 3.58 2.14
CA TRP A 65 18.82 3.10 3.50
C TRP A 65 19.56 4.12 4.36
N ASP A 66 20.46 4.91 3.78
CA ASP A 66 21.14 5.98 4.49
C ASP A 66 20.21 7.17 4.76
N GLN A 67 19.37 7.54 3.79
CA GLN A 67 18.38 8.62 3.92
C GLN A 67 17.24 8.29 4.88
N CYS A 68 16.94 7.01 5.12
CA CYS A 68 15.94 6.58 6.10
C CYS A 68 16.28 6.93 7.56
N LYS A 69 17.40 7.61 7.82
CA LYS A 69 17.75 8.24 9.09
C LYS A 69 17.19 9.66 9.23
N ALA A 70 16.90 10.35 8.13
CA ALA A 70 16.34 11.69 8.11
C ALA A 70 14.82 11.63 8.32
N GLU A 71 14.24 12.68 8.90
CA GLU A 71 12.79 12.74 9.18
C GLU A 71 11.96 12.76 7.89
N GLU A 72 12.41 13.49 6.85
CA GLU A 72 11.81 13.51 5.51
C GLU A 72 12.86 13.86 4.43
N PRO A 73 13.43 12.86 3.71
CA PRO A 73 14.38 13.15 2.64
C PRO A 73 13.67 13.73 1.42
N SER A 74 14.26 14.76 0.80
CA SER A 74 13.69 15.38 -0.40
C SER A 74 14.07 14.55 -1.64
N LEU A 75 13.04 14.02 -2.33
CA LEU A 75 13.24 13.19 -3.51
C LEU A 75 13.14 14.01 -4.81
N ASN A 76 13.89 15.11 -4.87
CA ASN A 76 14.01 15.93 -6.08
C ASN A 76 15.14 15.42 -7.01
N GLU A 77 15.24 15.99 -8.22
CA GLU A 77 16.22 15.54 -9.23
C GLU A 77 17.68 15.72 -8.78
N ASN A 78 17.95 16.69 -7.91
CA ASN A 78 19.30 16.97 -7.42
C ASN A 78 19.73 15.98 -6.33
N GLU A 79 18.82 15.63 -5.42
CA GLU A 79 19.09 14.75 -4.28
C GLU A 79 19.00 13.27 -4.64
N ALA A 80 18.08 12.90 -5.52
CA ALA A 80 17.84 11.52 -5.95
C ALA A 80 18.01 11.34 -7.48
N PRO A 81 19.15 11.72 -8.10
CA PRO A 81 19.32 11.72 -9.56
C PRO A 81 19.16 10.32 -10.18
N MET A 82 19.51 9.26 -9.44
CA MET A 82 19.32 7.88 -9.90
C MET A 82 17.84 7.52 -10.02
N LEU A 83 16.97 8.03 -9.14
CA LEU A 83 15.52 7.79 -9.23
C LEU A 83 14.94 8.44 -10.49
N PHE A 84 15.37 9.65 -10.83
CA PHE A 84 14.95 10.36 -12.04
C PHE A 84 15.51 9.71 -13.31
N PHE A 85 16.74 9.19 -13.25
CA PHE A 85 17.28 8.34 -14.31
C PHE A 85 16.37 7.13 -14.58
N LEU A 86 15.92 6.44 -13.53
CA LEU A 86 15.02 5.29 -13.66
C LEU A 86 13.64 5.68 -14.23
N HIS A 87 13.09 6.85 -13.88
CA HIS A 87 11.87 7.38 -14.51
C HIS A 87 12.04 7.62 -16.01
N ARG A 88 13.16 8.23 -16.41
CA ARG A 88 13.46 8.44 -17.84
C ARG A 88 13.65 7.12 -18.56
N LEU A 89 14.26 6.14 -17.90
CA LEU A 89 14.46 4.80 -18.43
C LEU A 89 13.12 4.05 -18.55
N HIS A 90 12.24 4.14 -17.56
CA HIS A 90 10.88 3.61 -17.60
C HIS A 90 10.08 4.17 -18.77
N ALA A 91 10.19 5.48 -19.02
CA ALA A 91 9.53 6.16 -20.13
C ALA A 91 10.04 5.74 -21.52
N CYS A 92 11.17 5.04 -21.60
CA CYS A 92 11.70 4.51 -22.86
C CYS A 92 10.91 3.29 -23.38
N GLY A 93 10.03 2.69 -22.58
CA GLY A 93 9.10 1.67 -23.03
C GLY A 93 9.37 0.27 -22.49
N TRP A 94 8.69 -0.73 -23.06
CA TRP A 94 8.57 -2.06 -22.45
C TRP A 94 9.91 -2.77 -22.21
N VAL A 95 10.88 -2.66 -23.12
CA VAL A 95 12.18 -3.36 -22.96
C VAL A 95 12.94 -2.87 -21.74
N THR A 96 12.97 -1.56 -21.52
CA THR A 96 13.68 -0.97 -20.37
C THR A 96 12.94 -1.23 -19.06
N GLN A 97 11.59 -1.20 -19.09
CA GLN A 97 10.76 -1.62 -17.97
C GLN A 97 11.03 -3.09 -17.58
N GLN A 98 11.14 -3.99 -18.57
CA GLN A 98 11.45 -5.39 -18.33
C GLN A 98 12.85 -5.57 -17.72
N LEU A 99 13.86 -4.84 -18.22
CA LEU A 99 15.20 -4.86 -17.62
C LEU A 99 15.18 -4.39 -16.16
N MET A 100 14.43 -3.33 -15.86
CA MET A 100 14.27 -2.85 -14.48
C MET A 100 13.62 -3.91 -13.59
N VAL A 101 12.54 -4.54 -14.06
CA VAL A 101 11.89 -5.63 -13.33
C VAL A 101 12.84 -6.78 -13.06
N ASN A 102 13.56 -7.25 -14.09
CA ASN A 102 14.50 -8.36 -13.96
C ASN A 102 15.50 -8.07 -12.84
N VAL A 103 16.09 -6.86 -12.80
CA VAL A 103 17.01 -6.46 -11.73
C VAL A 103 16.33 -6.38 -10.36
N MET A 104 15.09 -5.89 -10.30
CA MET A 104 14.37 -5.73 -9.03
C MET A 104 13.98 -7.04 -8.36
N ILE A 105 13.73 -8.09 -9.15
CA ILE A 105 13.27 -9.40 -8.67
C ILE A 105 14.41 -10.43 -8.58
N ASP A 106 15.59 -10.11 -9.11
CA ASP A 106 16.76 -10.98 -9.08
C ASP A 106 17.30 -11.15 -7.65
N LEU A 107 17.43 -12.43 -7.24
CA LEU A 107 17.91 -12.83 -5.94
C LEU A 107 19.42 -12.59 -5.80
N GLU A 108 20.19 -12.77 -6.88
CA GLU A 108 21.65 -12.60 -6.88
C GLU A 108 22.01 -11.13 -6.72
N VAL A 109 21.31 -10.23 -7.43
CA VAL A 109 21.54 -8.79 -7.30
C VAL A 109 21.34 -8.30 -5.86
N PHE A 110 20.32 -8.80 -5.17
CA PHE A 110 20.08 -8.44 -3.78
C PHE A 110 21.09 -9.09 -2.82
N ALA A 111 21.47 -10.33 -3.06
CA ALA A 111 22.52 -11.01 -2.29
C ALA A 111 23.87 -10.28 -2.41
N ASP A 112 24.23 -9.85 -3.62
CA ASP A 112 25.42 -9.06 -3.89
C ASP A 112 25.38 -7.72 -3.17
N LEU A 113 24.24 -7.01 -3.19
CA LEU A 113 24.07 -5.77 -2.42
C LEU A 113 24.37 -6.01 -0.94
N ILE A 114 23.78 -7.06 -0.36
CA ILE A 114 23.99 -7.39 1.06
C ILE A 114 25.46 -7.70 1.32
N ALA A 115 26.13 -8.47 0.47
CA ALA A 115 27.53 -8.78 0.61
C ALA A 115 28.38 -7.50 0.62
N ASP A 116 28.14 -6.61 -0.34
CA ASP A 116 28.84 -5.33 -0.52
C ASP A 116 28.66 -4.39 0.68
N CYS A 117 27.46 -4.37 1.29
CA CYS A 117 27.10 -3.38 2.31
C CYS A 117 26.95 -3.96 3.73
N SER A 118 27.23 -5.25 3.96
CA SER A 118 26.98 -5.94 5.24
C SER A 118 27.57 -5.23 6.46
N ALA A 119 28.75 -4.60 6.31
CA ALA A 119 29.45 -3.87 7.35
C ALA A 119 29.02 -2.40 7.50
N THR A 120 28.13 -1.89 6.65
CA THR A 120 27.78 -0.48 6.64
C THR A 120 26.74 -0.13 7.72
N PRO A 121 26.80 1.06 8.32
CA PRO A 121 25.78 1.50 9.28
C PRO A 121 24.37 1.57 8.68
N ALA A 122 24.26 1.96 7.39
CA ALA A 122 22.98 2.06 6.68
C ALA A 122 22.28 0.70 6.61
N TYR A 123 22.99 -0.35 6.16
CA TYR A 123 22.43 -1.70 6.10
C TYR A 123 22.10 -2.26 7.50
N ARG A 124 22.95 -2.03 8.50
CA ARG A 124 22.66 -2.47 9.88
C ARG A 124 21.39 -1.81 10.43
N SER A 125 21.21 -0.51 10.19
CA SER A 125 19.99 0.22 10.60
C SER A 125 18.76 -0.32 9.88
N TYR A 126 18.86 -0.56 8.57
CA TYR A 126 17.81 -1.19 7.79
C TYR A 126 17.46 -2.58 8.34
N LYS A 127 18.46 -3.45 8.54
CA LYS A 127 18.30 -4.80 9.10
C LYS A 127 17.69 -4.80 10.50
N ALA A 128 18.09 -3.85 11.35
CA ALA A 128 17.47 -3.69 12.66
C ALA A 128 16.00 -3.23 12.54
N SER A 129 15.69 -2.34 11.60
CA SER A 129 14.35 -1.81 11.41
C SER A 129 13.35 -2.81 10.82
N ILE A 130 13.82 -3.80 10.06
CA ILE A 130 12.98 -4.93 9.64
C ILE A 130 12.76 -5.92 10.81
N ALA A 131 13.74 -6.06 11.72
CA ALA A 131 13.69 -7.01 12.84
C ALA A 131 12.92 -6.50 14.07
N LEU A 132 12.87 -5.18 14.32
CA LEU A 132 12.26 -4.57 15.52
C LEU A 132 10.71 -4.69 15.61
N ARG A 133 10.06 -5.39 14.68
CA ARG A 133 8.60 -5.47 14.63
C ARG A 133 8.05 -6.53 15.56
N SER A 134 7.76 -6.14 16.81
CA SER A 134 6.76 -6.80 17.67
C SER A 134 6.62 -6.16 19.05
N GLN A 135 6.62 -4.83 19.18
CA GLN A 135 6.29 -4.16 20.46
C GLN A 135 5.31 -2.98 20.30
N THR A 136 4.58 -2.90 19.18
CA THR A 136 3.38 -2.05 19.16
C THR A 136 2.29 -2.78 19.95
N ASN A 137 1.69 -2.07 20.91
CA ASN A 137 0.67 -2.53 21.87
C ASN A 137 -0.53 -3.25 21.23
N ILE A 138 -0.32 -4.49 20.78
CA ILE A 138 -1.38 -5.46 20.49
C ILE A 138 -1.64 -6.17 21.80
N GLN A 139 -2.90 -6.23 22.24
CA GLN A 139 -3.27 -6.98 23.44
C GLN A 139 -2.71 -8.41 23.37
N GLU A 140 -2.21 -8.88 24.51
CA GLU A 140 -1.48 -10.15 24.67
C GLU A 140 -2.25 -11.39 24.18
N SER A 141 -3.58 -11.29 24.03
CA SER A 141 -4.49 -12.34 23.56
C SER A 141 -4.44 -12.62 22.05
N GLU A 142 -3.96 -11.69 21.21
CA GLU A 142 -3.99 -11.83 19.73
C GLU A 142 -2.64 -12.22 19.11
N ARG A 143 -1.65 -12.56 19.95
CA ARG A 143 -0.27 -12.96 19.57
C ARG A 143 -0.19 -14.23 18.71
N ARG A 144 -1.30 -14.95 18.51
CA ARG A 144 -1.38 -16.24 17.81
C ARG A 144 -1.42 -16.15 16.27
N LEU A 145 -1.68 -14.97 15.71
CA LEU A 145 -1.48 -14.72 14.28
C LEU A 145 0.01 -14.39 14.06
N SER A 146 0.80 -15.47 14.03
CA SER A 146 2.26 -15.51 13.95
C SER A 146 2.84 -14.45 13.00
N ILE A 147 3.62 -13.54 13.59
CA ILE A 147 4.48 -12.58 12.90
C ILE A 147 5.53 -13.38 12.14
N LYS A 148 5.38 -13.48 10.81
CA LYS A 148 6.49 -13.94 9.97
C LYS A 148 7.51 -12.83 9.92
N GLU A 149 8.72 -13.11 10.41
CA GLU A 149 9.88 -12.25 10.22
C GLU A 149 9.99 -11.88 8.73
N LEU A 150 9.99 -10.58 8.42
CA LEU A 150 10.20 -10.11 7.05
C LEU A 150 11.63 -10.46 6.62
N LYS A 151 11.73 -11.38 5.66
CA LYS A 151 13.01 -11.81 5.09
C LYS A 151 13.06 -11.35 3.65
N HIS A 152 13.53 -10.13 3.45
CA HIS A 152 13.70 -9.60 2.10
C HIS A 152 14.78 -10.40 1.38
N LYS A 153 14.50 -10.78 0.15
CA LYS A 153 15.34 -11.54 -0.78
C LYS A 153 15.56 -10.81 -2.10
N THR A 154 14.76 -9.79 -2.38
CA THR A 154 14.77 -9.03 -3.61
C THR A 154 14.88 -7.54 -3.33
N LEU A 155 15.34 -6.77 -4.34
CA LEU A 155 15.31 -5.32 -4.27
C LEU A 155 13.87 -4.79 -4.19
N LEU A 156 12.90 -5.47 -4.82
CA LEU A 156 11.47 -5.12 -4.74
C LEU A 156 10.98 -5.02 -3.30
N GLU A 157 11.20 -6.06 -2.48
CA GLU A 157 10.78 -6.05 -1.07
C GLU A 157 11.45 -4.92 -0.29
N SER A 158 12.74 -4.65 -0.56
CA SER A 158 13.47 -3.55 0.05
C SER A 158 12.98 -2.17 -0.40
N PHE A 159 12.60 -2.01 -1.68
CA PHE A 159 12.02 -0.76 -2.20
C PHE A 159 10.64 -0.53 -1.58
N LEU A 160 9.83 -1.58 -1.47
CA LEU A 160 8.54 -1.51 -0.80
C LEU A 160 8.71 -1.09 0.67
N TYR A 161 9.59 -1.74 1.42
CA TYR A 161 9.87 -1.33 2.80
C TYR A 161 10.34 0.13 2.89
N THR A 162 11.16 0.57 1.95
CA THR A 162 11.62 1.96 1.84
C THR A 162 10.47 2.92 1.61
N ILE A 163 9.55 2.62 0.66
CA ILE A 163 8.34 3.42 0.44
C ILE A 163 7.56 3.56 1.74
N VAL A 164 7.36 2.46 2.48
CA VAL A 164 6.62 2.51 3.74
C VAL A 164 7.36 3.37 4.77
N LYS A 165 8.67 3.17 4.95
CA LYS A 165 9.47 3.93 5.91
C LYS A 165 9.52 5.42 5.61
N LEU A 166 9.51 5.78 4.32
CA LEU A 166 9.48 7.16 3.83
C LEU A 166 8.06 7.72 3.63
N ARG A 167 7.03 7.07 4.20
CA ARG A 167 5.62 7.54 4.15
C ARG A 167 5.09 7.72 2.72
N PHE A 168 5.34 6.74 1.88
CA PHE A 168 4.84 6.67 0.50
C PHE A 168 5.24 7.90 -0.35
N PRO A 169 6.53 8.10 -0.64
CA PRO A 169 6.95 9.21 -1.47
C PRO A 169 6.47 9.01 -2.92
N GLU A 170 5.92 10.07 -3.52
CA GLU A 170 5.22 10.00 -4.80
C GLU A 170 6.09 9.49 -5.94
N SER A 171 7.30 10.04 -6.10
CA SER A 171 8.20 9.66 -7.20
C SER A 171 8.54 8.17 -7.19
N LEU A 172 8.85 7.59 -6.03
CA LEU A 172 9.16 6.17 -5.92
C LEU A 172 7.89 5.31 -6.08
N SER A 173 6.76 5.75 -5.52
CA SER A 173 5.47 5.06 -5.65
C SER A 173 5.04 4.97 -7.11
N THR A 174 5.14 6.07 -7.87
CA THR A 174 4.82 6.14 -9.29
C THR A 174 5.73 5.24 -10.12
N LEU A 175 7.02 5.15 -9.79
CA LEU A 175 7.95 4.26 -10.48
C LEU A 175 7.54 2.79 -10.33
N LEU A 176 7.24 2.34 -9.11
CA LEU A 176 6.85 0.94 -8.85
C LEU A 176 5.50 0.59 -9.48
N ILE A 177 4.52 1.47 -9.34
CA ILE A 177 3.22 1.33 -10.00
C ILE A 177 3.40 1.24 -11.52
N GLY A 178 4.29 2.06 -12.09
CA GLY A 178 4.56 2.07 -13.52
C GLY A 178 5.05 0.73 -14.09
N LEU A 179 5.55 -0.19 -13.25
CA LEU A 179 6.02 -1.51 -13.64
C LEU A 179 4.96 -2.61 -13.54
N LEU A 180 3.76 -2.31 -13.01
CA LEU A 180 2.64 -3.26 -12.90
C LEU A 180 2.15 -3.89 -14.23
N PRO A 181 2.34 -3.27 -15.42
CA PRO A 181 2.03 -3.96 -16.69
C PRO A 181 2.87 -5.22 -16.94
N ILE A 182 3.96 -5.42 -16.21
CA ILE A 182 4.76 -6.65 -16.27
C ILE A 182 4.21 -7.64 -15.24
N ASN A 183 3.56 -8.70 -15.74
CA ASN A 183 2.77 -9.63 -14.91
C ASN A 183 3.57 -10.30 -13.79
N GLU A 184 4.82 -10.71 -14.05
CA GLU A 184 5.69 -11.33 -13.04
C GLU A 184 6.00 -10.36 -11.90
N PHE A 185 6.33 -9.11 -12.23
CA PHE A 185 6.52 -8.05 -11.25
C PHE A 185 5.26 -7.80 -10.44
N LYS A 186 4.09 -7.66 -11.10
CA LYS A 186 2.81 -7.44 -10.42
C LYS A 186 2.53 -8.55 -9.41
N LYS A 187 2.72 -9.82 -9.78
CA LYS A 187 2.51 -10.95 -8.87
C LYS A 187 3.39 -10.85 -7.62
N LEU A 188 4.70 -10.65 -7.81
CA LEU A 188 5.66 -10.54 -6.71
C LEU A 188 5.44 -9.28 -5.86
N PHE A 189 5.01 -8.18 -6.47
CA PHE A 189 4.71 -6.94 -5.76
C PHE A 189 3.47 -7.12 -4.87
N ILE A 190 2.44 -7.80 -5.36
CA ILE A 190 1.25 -8.14 -4.55
C ILE A 190 1.66 -9.00 -3.36
N ASP A 191 2.50 -10.02 -3.59
CA ASP A 191 3.00 -10.88 -2.52
C ASP A 191 3.76 -10.06 -1.46
N ALA A 192 4.72 -9.24 -1.90
CA ALA A 192 5.51 -8.40 -1.02
C ALA A 192 4.64 -7.37 -0.28
N TYR A 193 3.65 -6.76 -0.94
CA TYR A 193 2.73 -5.79 -0.35
C TYR A 193 1.95 -6.39 0.82
N VAL A 194 1.42 -7.59 0.65
CA VAL A 194 0.69 -8.28 1.72
C VAL A 194 1.62 -8.71 2.86
N ASP A 195 2.84 -9.16 2.56
CA ASP A 195 3.84 -9.46 3.61
C ASP A 195 4.17 -8.20 4.43
N HIS A 196 4.12 -7.02 3.79
CA HIS A 196 4.34 -5.72 4.44
C HIS A 196 3.07 -5.08 5.00
N TYR A 197 1.90 -5.72 4.92
CA TYR A 197 0.63 -5.07 5.25
C TYR A 197 0.60 -4.50 6.67
N GLU A 198 1.10 -5.27 7.64
CA GLU A 198 1.18 -4.82 9.03
C GLU A 198 2.12 -3.61 9.21
N THR A 199 3.18 -3.52 8.42
CA THR A 199 4.03 -2.29 8.38
C THR A 199 3.20 -1.11 7.96
N ILE A 200 2.45 -1.28 6.87
CA ILE A 200 1.77 -0.20 6.18
C ILE A 200 0.74 0.37 7.14
N ALA A 201 -0.06 -0.52 7.75
CA ALA A 201 -1.04 -0.18 8.76
C ALA A 201 -0.40 0.48 10.00
N SER A 202 0.71 -0.07 10.53
CA SER A 202 1.40 0.52 11.68
C SER A 202 1.98 1.90 11.38
N THR A 203 2.65 2.07 10.24
CA THR A 203 3.23 3.35 9.82
C THR A 203 2.16 4.39 9.56
N LEU A 204 1.06 4.00 8.93
CA LEU A 204 -0.13 4.83 8.74
C LEU A 204 -0.64 5.37 10.09
N MET A 205 -0.82 4.50 11.09
CA MET A 205 -1.28 4.90 12.42
C MET A 205 -0.28 5.77 13.20
N ILE A 206 1.02 5.47 13.12
CA ILE A 206 2.07 6.26 13.77
C ILE A 206 2.15 7.64 13.14
N THR A 207 2.13 7.71 11.81
CA THR A 207 2.27 8.97 11.05
C THR A 207 1.10 9.91 11.33
N SER A 208 -0.13 9.40 11.33
CA SER A 208 -1.32 10.19 11.67
C SER A 208 -1.33 10.73 13.11
N ARG A 209 -0.45 10.24 13.99
CA ARG A 209 -0.32 10.70 15.39
C ARG A 209 0.87 11.62 15.63
N VAL A 210 1.69 11.88 14.62
CA VAL A 210 2.81 12.83 14.73
C VAL A 210 2.23 14.21 15.07
N ARG A 211 2.78 14.85 16.11
CA ARG A 211 2.34 16.18 16.52
C ARG A 211 2.53 17.14 15.34
N ASN A 212 1.52 17.95 15.04
CA ASN A 212 1.51 18.94 13.96
C ASN A 212 1.51 18.39 12.51
N ILE A 213 1.14 17.12 12.29
CA ILE A 213 0.82 16.69 10.93
C ILE A 213 -0.42 17.44 10.44
N SER A 214 -0.33 18.09 9.27
CA SER A 214 -1.48 18.75 8.69
C SER A 214 -2.47 17.71 8.13
N PRO A 215 -3.78 17.97 8.16
CA PRO A 215 -4.78 17.07 7.58
C PRO A 215 -4.51 16.77 6.10
N GLU A 216 -3.95 17.71 5.35
CA GLU A 216 -3.61 17.56 3.93
C GLU A 216 -2.50 16.53 3.73
N VAL A 217 -1.46 16.53 4.57
CA VAL A 217 -0.36 15.56 4.50
C VAL A 217 -0.86 14.16 4.84
N ALA A 218 -1.71 14.03 5.86
CA ALA A 218 -2.33 12.76 6.20
C ALA A 218 -3.24 12.24 5.06
N MET A 219 -4.02 13.13 4.45
CA MET A 219 -4.86 12.79 3.30
C MET A 219 -4.03 12.34 2.08
N GLN A 220 -2.92 13.03 1.79
CA GLN A 220 -2.01 12.64 0.70
C GLN A 220 -1.40 11.25 0.94
N LEU A 221 -0.99 10.95 2.18
CA LEU A 221 -0.52 9.62 2.56
C LEU A 221 -1.61 8.57 2.30
N ASN A 222 -2.83 8.79 2.79
CA ASN A 222 -3.93 7.86 2.60
C ASN A 222 -4.21 7.62 1.11
N ASN A 223 -4.30 8.68 0.31
CA ASN A 223 -4.51 8.62 -1.14
C ASN A 223 -3.45 7.77 -1.85
N ARG A 224 -2.18 7.92 -1.47
CA ARG A 224 -1.08 7.17 -2.10
C ARG A 224 -1.15 5.68 -1.76
N ILE A 225 -1.50 5.33 -0.53
CA ILE A 225 -1.69 3.94 -0.11
C ILE A 225 -2.85 3.32 -0.91
N VAL A 226 -4.01 3.98 -0.91
CA VAL A 226 -5.21 3.55 -1.66
C VAL A 226 -4.91 3.40 -3.15
N HIS A 227 -4.20 4.36 -3.74
CA HIS A 227 -3.87 4.34 -5.16
C HIS A 227 -2.98 3.14 -5.55
N ILE A 228 -2.05 2.74 -4.68
CA ILE A 228 -1.26 1.52 -4.87
C ILE A 228 -2.16 0.30 -4.72
N SER A 229 -2.88 0.19 -3.60
CA SER A 229 -3.60 -1.02 -3.26
C SER A 229 -4.76 -1.33 -4.21
N VAL A 230 -5.49 -0.33 -4.71
CA VAL A 230 -6.51 -0.50 -5.76
C VAL A 230 -5.91 -1.13 -7.03
N GLN A 231 -4.69 -0.74 -7.42
CA GLN A 231 -4.04 -1.30 -8.60
C GLN A 231 -3.55 -2.74 -8.40
N LEU A 232 -3.25 -3.09 -7.15
CA LEU A 232 -2.85 -4.43 -6.75
C LEU A 232 -4.06 -5.38 -6.63
N PHE A 233 -5.15 -4.94 -6.00
CA PHE A 233 -6.29 -5.78 -5.63
C PHE A 233 -7.52 -5.69 -6.53
N SER A 234 -7.53 -4.82 -7.55
CA SER A 234 -8.62 -4.75 -8.55
C SER A 234 -8.82 -6.01 -9.39
N GLY A 235 -7.83 -6.91 -9.43
CA GLY A 235 -7.91 -8.18 -10.16
C GLY A 235 -8.38 -9.31 -9.26
N VAL A 236 -9.49 -9.95 -9.64
CA VAL A 236 -10.12 -11.05 -8.87
C VAL A 236 -9.16 -12.17 -8.50
N ASP A 237 -8.33 -12.63 -9.44
CA ASP A 237 -7.41 -13.75 -9.20
C ASP A 237 -6.38 -13.40 -8.12
N HIS A 238 -5.90 -12.16 -8.13
CA HIS A 238 -4.93 -11.69 -7.15
C HIS A 238 -5.57 -11.51 -5.78
N ALA A 239 -6.75 -10.88 -5.71
CA ALA A 239 -7.49 -10.70 -4.47
C ALA A 239 -7.84 -12.06 -3.81
N LEU A 240 -8.38 -12.99 -4.60
CA LEU A 240 -8.72 -14.33 -4.14
C LEU A 240 -7.50 -15.10 -3.65
N ARG A 241 -6.37 -15.00 -4.38
CA ARG A 241 -5.11 -15.62 -3.97
C ARG A 241 -4.63 -15.06 -2.64
N MET A 242 -4.66 -13.74 -2.44
CA MET A 242 -4.19 -13.13 -1.19
C MET A 242 -5.09 -13.44 0.01
N VAL A 243 -6.39 -13.55 -0.20
CA VAL A 243 -7.33 -14.00 0.83
C VAL A 243 -7.08 -15.46 1.20
N LYS A 244 -6.93 -16.36 0.22
CA LYS A 244 -6.73 -17.80 0.47
C LYS A 244 -5.34 -18.16 0.99
N GLU A 245 -4.28 -17.59 0.42
CA GLU A 245 -2.90 -17.96 0.74
C GLU A 245 -2.33 -17.17 1.92
N LYS A 246 -2.73 -15.90 2.08
CA LYS A 246 -2.12 -14.97 3.04
C LYS A 246 -3.12 -14.41 4.07
N ARG A 247 -4.40 -14.81 4.00
CA ARG A 247 -5.45 -14.33 4.92
C ARG A 247 -5.51 -12.81 4.99
N LEU A 248 -5.42 -12.15 3.83
CA LEU A 248 -5.38 -10.69 3.73
C LEU A 248 -6.56 -10.03 4.46
N HIS A 249 -7.76 -10.58 4.35
CA HIS A 249 -8.97 -10.08 5.02
C HIS A 249 -8.83 -10.02 6.54
N ASP A 250 -8.22 -11.04 7.16
CA ASP A 250 -7.96 -11.06 8.60
C ASP A 250 -6.93 -10.01 9.01
N LEU A 251 -5.89 -9.79 8.20
CA LEU A 251 -4.91 -8.72 8.46
C LEU A 251 -5.58 -7.35 8.44
N ILE A 252 -6.43 -7.09 7.44
CA ILE A 252 -7.15 -5.82 7.32
C ILE A 252 -8.03 -5.59 8.55
N VAL A 253 -8.92 -6.55 8.87
CA VAL A 253 -9.86 -6.43 9.99
C VAL A 253 -9.14 -6.34 11.33
N LYS A 254 -8.07 -7.11 11.54
CA LYS A 254 -7.23 -7.01 12.75
C LYS A 254 -6.71 -5.59 12.96
N TRP A 255 -6.16 -4.96 11.91
CA TRP A 255 -5.61 -3.61 12.02
C TRP A 255 -6.68 -2.53 12.14
N MET A 256 -7.84 -2.69 11.50
CA MET A 256 -9.00 -1.83 11.71
C MET A 256 -9.50 -1.90 13.16
N LYS A 257 -9.69 -3.11 13.70
CA LYS A 257 -10.08 -3.34 15.10
C LYS A 257 -9.08 -2.73 16.07
N ASN A 258 -7.77 -2.91 15.82
CA ASN A 258 -6.72 -2.28 16.61
C ASN A 258 -6.85 -0.74 16.60
N MET A 259 -6.99 -0.13 15.42
CA MET A 259 -7.13 1.32 15.25
C MET A 259 -8.31 1.89 16.04
N PHE A 260 -9.48 1.26 15.98
CA PHE A 260 -10.66 1.71 16.71
C PHE A 260 -10.53 1.48 18.21
N THR A 261 -9.95 0.35 18.63
CA THR A 261 -9.73 0.02 20.05
C THR A 261 -8.84 1.05 20.76
N ILE A 262 -7.78 1.52 20.08
CA ILE A 262 -6.87 2.54 20.62
C ILE A 262 -7.38 3.97 20.43
N SER A 263 -8.49 4.15 19.71
CA SER A 263 -9.16 5.44 19.51
C SER A 263 -10.38 5.58 20.43
N ARG A 264 -10.46 4.83 21.53
CA ARG A 264 -11.61 4.89 22.44
C ARG A 264 -11.51 6.04 23.45
N THR A 265 -12.65 6.63 23.77
CA THR A 265 -12.86 7.59 24.86
C THR A 265 -14.00 7.13 25.77
N ARG A 266 -14.13 7.71 26.96
CA ARG A 266 -15.29 7.48 27.83
C ARG A 266 -16.50 8.21 27.30
N LEU A 267 -17.64 7.52 27.24
CA LEU A 267 -18.94 8.12 26.94
C LEU A 267 -19.57 8.75 28.19
N ASP A 268 -19.44 8.08 29.34
CA ASP A 268 -20.02 8.50 30.61
C ASP A 268 -19.11 8.17 31.81
N ASP A 269 -19.48 8.69 32.97
CA ASP A 269 -18.79 8.44 34.25
C ASP A 269 -18.85 6.96 34.69
N ARG A 270 -19.72 6.16 34.07
CA ARG A 270 -19.88 4.73 34.34
C ARG A 270 -18.82 3.88 33.62
N GLY A 271 -17.93 4.51 32.85
CA GLY A 271 -16.79 3.86 32.23
C GLY A 271 -17.11 3.13 30.93
N LYS A 272 -18.25 3.42 30.28
CA LYS A 272 -18.52 2.91 28.93
C LYS A 272 -17.54 3.55 27.94
N MET A 273 -16.82 2.72 27.20
CA MET A 273 -15.83 3.16 26.22
C MET A 273 -16.42 3.13 24.82
N VAL A 274 -16.33 4.23 24.09
CA VAL A 274 -16.81 4.39 22.71
C VAL A 274 -15.70 4.92 21.82
N VAL A 275 -15.80 4.75 20.51
CA VAL A 275 -14.83 5.34 19.58
C VAL A 275 -14.90 6.88 19.63
N ASN A 276 -13.73 7.50 19.74
CA ASN A 276 -13.54 8.95 19.75
C ASN A 276 -13.42 9.49 18.32
N CYS A 277 -14.51 10.03 17.79
CA CYS A 277 -14.61 10.68 16.49
C CYS A 277 -13.86 12.02 16.42
N ASP A 278 -13.49 12.59 17.57
CA ASP A 278 -12.55 13.73 17.68
C ASP A 278 -11.09 13.30 17.81
N GLY A 279 -10.82 11.99 17.85
CA GLY A 279 -9.46 11.46 17.90
C GLY A 279 -8.73 11.72 16.58
N ILE A 280 -7.43 12.06 16.67
CA ILE A 280 -6.61 12.41 15.49
C ILE A 280 -6.63 11.34 14.39
N LEU A 281 -6.71 10.06 14.76
CA LEU A 281 -6.79 8.96 13.81
C LEU A 281 -8.06 9.01 12.97
N ILE A 282 -9.19 9.36 13.60
CA ILE A 282 -10.49 9.45 12.97
C ILE A 282 -10.60 10.75 12.15
N GLN A 283 -10.18 11.89 12.72
CA GLN A 283 -10.16 13.18 12.02
C GLN A 283 -9.31 13.14 10.74
N ASN A 284 -8.19 12.42 10.76
CA ASN A 284 -7.31 12.27 9.60
C ASN A 284 -7.74 11.14 8.63
N ASN A 285 -8.94 10.58 8.79
CA ASN A 285 -9.45 9.46 7.97
C ASN A 285 -8.47 8.28 7.85
N THR A 286 -7.72 7.99 8.91
CA THR A 286 -6.61 7.02 8.88
C THR A 286 -7.10 5.59 8.60
N PHE A 287 -8.37 5.31 8.86
CA PHE A 287 -9.00 4.01 8.58
C PHE A 287 -9.31 3.79 7.09
N TRP A 288 -9.30 4.84 6.27
CA TRP A 288 -9.75 4.78 4.87
C TRP A 288 -8.92 3.82 4.00
N PRO A 289 -7.57 3.78 4.05
CA PRO A 289 -6.80 2.80 3.29
C PRO A 289 -7.17 1.34 3.61
N LEU A 290 -7.35 1.00 4.88
CA LEU A 290 -7.74 -0.34 5.32
C LEU A 290 -9.15 -0.71 4.83
N THR A 291 -10.06 0.25 4.94
CA THR A 291 -11.47 0.07 4.55
C THR A 291 -11.62 -0.05 3.03
N SER A 292 -10.87 0.77 2.27
CA SER A 292 -10.80 0.69 0.82
C SER A 292 -10.25 -0.66 0.36
N ASP A 293 -9.22 -1.19 1.03
CA ASP A 293 -8.69 -2.52 0.71
C ASP A 293 -9.72 -3.62 0.93
N LEU A 294 -10.43 -3.59 2.07
CA LEU A 294 -11.49 -4.55 2.37
C LEU A 294 -12.63 -4.46 1.34
N SER A 295 -13.06 -3.24 1.02
CA SER A 295 -14.09 -2.95 0.02
C SER A 295 -13.70 -3.49 -1.35
N ASN A 296 -12.47 -3.23 -1.79
CA ASN A 296 -11.96 -3.73 -3.07
C ASN A 296 -11.99 -5.26 -3.15
N ILE A 297 -11.53 -5.97 -2.11
CA ILE A 297 -11.53 -7.43 -2.16
C ILE A 297 -12.95 -8.01 -2.05
N VAL A 298 -13.82 -7.45 -1.22
CA VAL A 298 -15.22 -7.89 -1.05
C VAL A 298 -16.07 -7.61 -2.30
N SER A 299 -15.69 -6.61 -3.11
CA SER A 299 -16.37 -6.32 -4.39
C SER A 299 -16.39 -7.52 -5.36
N HIS A 300 -15.47 -8.48 -5.19
CA HIS A 300 -15.44 -9.71 -5.97
C HIS A 300 -16.25 -10.81 -5.27
N LYS A 301 -17.30 -11.32 -5.93
CA LYS A 301 -18.18 -12.37 -5.38
C LYS A 301 -17.43 -13.58 -4.83
N VAL A 302 -16.48 -14.12 -5.60
CA VAL A 302 -15.71 -15.32 -5.20
C VAL A 302 -14.85 -15.09 -3.95
N VAL A 303 -14.52 -13.84 -3.64
CA VAL A 303 -13.84 -13.47 -2.39
C VAL A 303 -14.87 -13.30 -1.28
N ALA A 304 -16.00 -12.63 -1.56
CA ALA A 304 -17.10 -12.50 -0.62
C ALA A 304 -17.62 -13.87 -0.14
N ASP A 305 -17.68 -14.88 -1.02
CA ASP A 305 -18.03 -16.27 -0.68
C ASP A 305 -17.06 -16.83 0.37
N VAL A 306 -15.75 -16.60 0.24
CA VAL A 306 -14.75 -17.02 1.24
C VAL A 306 -14.93 -16.27 2.57
N LEU A 307 -15.21 -14.97 2.52
CA LEU A 307 -15.31 -14.14 3.73
C LEU A 307 -16.56 -14.47 4.56
N VAL A 308 -17.71 -14.75 3.92
CA VAL A 308 -18.93 -15.13 4.66
C VAL A 308 -18.87 -16.53 5.26
N GLU A 309 -18.02 -17.42 4.71
CA GLU A 309 -17.77 -18.74 5.28
C GLU A 309 -16.74 -18.72 6.42
N ASP A 310 -15.94 -17.64 6.53
CA ASP A 310 -14.95 -17.48 7.59
C ASP A 310 -15.55 -16.84 8.85
N LEU A 311 -15.87 -17.70 9.83
CA LEU A 311 -16.41 -17.28 11.13
C LEU A 311 -15.48 -16.32 11.89
N ASN A 312 -14.16 -16.43 11.74
CA ASN A 312 -13.22 -15.54 12.45
C ASN A 312 -13.31 -14.12 11.90
N PHE A 313 -13.38 -14.02 10.57
CA PHE A 313 -13.60 -12.75 9.88
C PHE A 313 -14.92 -12.12 10.30
N LEU A 314 -16.03 -12.87 10.21
CA LEU A 314 -17.35 -12.36 10.57
C LEU A 314 -17.41 -11.89 12.03
N THR A 315 -16.82 -12.64 12.95
CA THR A 315 -16.74 -12.25 14.36
C THR A 315 -15.94 -10.97 14.54
N SER A 316 -14.76 -10.89 13.92
CA SER A 316 -13.86 -9.74 14.05
C SER A 316 -14.43 -8.48 13.40
N TRP A 317 -15.12 -8.61 12.26
CA TRP A 317 -15.80 -7.50 11.61
C TRP A 317 -17.03 -7.06 12.42
N THR A 318 -17.81 -8.00 12.97
CA THR A 318 -18.92 -7.66 13.89
C THR A 318 -18.43 -6.94 15.15
N ASP A 319 -17.26 -7.32 15.69
CA ASP A 319 -16.63 -6.60 16.80
C ASP A 319 -16.29 -5.15 16.42
N ILE A 320 -15.83 -4.91 15.19
CA ILE A 320 -15.61 -3.53 14.69
C ILE A 320 -16.93 -2.77 14.66
N LEU A 321 -17.98 -3.37 14.12
CA LEU A 321 -19.29 -2.73 14.06
C LEU A 321 -19.81 -2.37 15.45
N LYS A 322 -19.62 -3.24 16.45
CA LYS A 322 -19.94 -2.97 17.85
C LYS A 322 -19.12 -1.82 18.44
N LEU A 323 -17.84 -1.72 18.10
CA LEU A 323 -16.99 -0.60 18.54
C LEU A 323 -17.48 0.75 18.00
N MET A 324 -18.13 0.74 16.83
CA MET A 324 -18.69 1.93 16.19
C MET A 324 -20.10 2.27 16.70
N GLN A 325 -20.77 1.37 17.44
CA GLN A 325 -22.02 1.72 18.10
C GLN A 325 -21.76 2.77 19.19
N PHE A 326 -22.66 3.73 19.32
CA PHE A 326 -22.58 4.82 20.31
C PHE A 326 -21.30 5.66 20.23
N MET A 327 -20.71 5.80 19.04
CA MET A 327 -19.66 6.79 18.75
C MET A 327 -20.02 8.16 19.37
N ASN A 328 -19.01 8.89 19.86
CA ASN A 328 -19.20 10.22 20.46
C ASN A 328 -19.45 11.32 19.39
N CYS A 329 -20.45 11.11 18.54
CA CYS A 329 -20.80 12.01 17.43
C CYS A 329 -21.21 13.41 17.90
N PHE A 330 -21.67 13.54 19.15
CA PHE A 330 -22.12 14.80 19.74
C PHE A 330 -21.24 15.12 20.96
N SER A 331 -20.08 15.73 20.70
CA SER A 331 -19.24 16.30 21.75
C SER A 331 -19.44 17.82 21.76
N LEU A 332 -20.02 18.33 22.85
CA LEU A 332 -20.08 19.77 23.12
C LEU A 332 -18.76 20.18 23.78
N LYS A 333 -18.10 21.21 23.23
CA LYS A 333 -16.94 21.85 23.87
C LYS A 333 -17.37 23.22 24.38
N GLU A 334 -17.33 23.41 25.70
CA GLU A 334 -17.48 24.74 26.30
C GLU A 334 -16.20 25.55 26.06
N GLY A 335 -16.29 26.54 25.16
CA GLY A 335 -15.31 27.61 25.04
C GLY A 335 -15.64 28.80 25.95
N SER A 336 -14.80 29.83 25.93
CA SER A 336 -14.92 30.96 26.86
C SER A 336 -16.28 31.65 26.87
N HIS A 337 -17.05 31.63 25.77
CA HIS A 337 -18.42 32.20 25.73
C HIS A 337 -19.37 31.61 24.65
N ILE A 338 -18.99 30.52 23.94
CA ILE A 338 -19.82 29.92 22.87
C ILE A 338 -19.66 28.40 22.90
N GLU A 339 -20.78 27.68 22.99
CA GLU A 339 -20.86 26.25 22.68
C GLU A 339 -20.77 26.08 21.16
N TYR A 340 -19.84 25.25 20.68
CA TYR A 340 -19.77 24.89 19.26
C TYR A 340 -19.77 23.37 19.08
N GLU A 341 -20.48 22.91 18.05
CA GLU A 341 -20.46 21.51 17.63
C GLU A 341 -19.13 21.19 16.95
N THR A 342 -18.55 20.05 17.32
CA THR A 342 -17.36 19.51 16.66
C THR A 342 -17.74 18.80 15.35
N MET A 343 -16.76 18.57 14.47
CA MET A 343 -16.94 17.75 13.27
C MET A 343 -17.07 16.24 13.58
N ALA A 344 -17.19 15.85 14.86
CA ALA A 344 -17.29 14.46 15.29
C ALA A 344 -18.46 13.72 14.64
N CYS A 345 -19.60 14.39 14.44
CA CYS A 345 -20.76 13.81 13.76
C CYS A 345 -20.44 13.47 12.31
N TYR A 346 -19.76 14.36 11.58
CA TYR A 346 -19.34 14.11 10.19
C TYR A 346 -18.35 12.94 10.10
N HIS A 347 -17.37 12.85 11.01
CA HIS A 347 -16.44 11.73 11.02
C HIS A 347 -17.14 10.41 11.37
N GLY A 348 -18.04 10.41 12.35
CA GLY A 348 -18.84 9.24 12.72
C GLY A 348 -19.69 8.73 11.54
N LEU A 349 -20.39 9.63 10.85
CA LEU A 349 -21.16 9.30 9.65
C LEU A 349 -20.26 8.75 8.53
N THR A 350 -19.10 9.38 8.30
CA THR A 350 -18.13 8.91 7.30
C THR A 350 -17.64 7.50 7.63
N MET A 351 -17.33 7.23 8.90
CA MET A 351 -16.95 5.89 9.36
C MET A 351 -18.08 4.89 9.12
N GLU A 352 -19.32 5.21 9.48
CA GLU A 352 -20.46 4.32 9.28
C GLU A 352 -20.68 3.98 7.80
N ILE A 353 -20.54 4.97 6.91
CA ILE A 353 -20.66 4.78 5.47
C ILE A 353 -19.55 3.86 4.95
N GLU A 354 -18.29 4.17 5.26
CA GLU A 354 -17.15 3.48 4.66
C GLU A 354 -16.93 2.09 5.27
N VAL A 355 -16.93 1.99 6.61
CA VAL A 355 -16.55 0.77 7.34
C VAL A 355 -17.70 -0.24 7.42
N SER A 356 -18.94 0.25 7.49
CA SER A 356 -20.13 -0.58 7.66
C SER A 356 -20.92 -0.69 6.36
N ILE A 357 -21.56 0.40 5.94
CA ILE A 357 -22.54 0.39 4.85
C ILE A 357 -21.91 -0.08 3.54
N GLY A 358 -20.71 0.39 3.20
CA GLY A 358 -20.01 -0.01 1.98
C GLY A 358 -19.78 -1.53 1.90
N ILE A 359 -19.26 -2.13 2.97
CA ILE A 359 -19.02 -3.57 3.03
C ILE A 359 -20.33 -4.36 3.02
N MET A 360 -21.32 -3.93 3.82
CA MET A 360 -22.65 -4.55 3.85
C MET A 360 -23.34 -4.48 2.49
N TRP A 361 -23.18 -3.39 1.75
CA TRP A 361 -23.76 -3.20 0.43
C TRP A 361 -23.21 -4.21 -0.57
N TYR A 362 -21.89 -4.42 -0.63
CA TYR A 362 -21.33 -5.44 -1.52
C TYR A 362 -21.81 -6.84 -1.15
N LEU A 363 -21.83 -7.19 0.13
CA LEU A 363 -22.36 -8.49 0.57
C LEU A 363 -23.84 -8.64 0.18
N TRP A 364 -24.66 -7.63 0.44
CA TRP A 364 -26.07 -7.63 0.04
C TRP A 364 -26.23 -7.81 -1.47
N ASP A 365 -25.47 -7.07 -2.28
CA ASP A 365 -25.54 -7.15 -3.74
C ASP A 365 -25.20 -8.56 -4.25
N HIS A 366 -24.17 -9.19 -3.69
CA HIS A 366 -23.78 -10.58 -4.04
C HIS A 366 -24.79 -11.65 -3.65
N TYR A 367 -25.65 -11.39 -2.66
CA TYR A 367 -26.58 -12.36 -2.06
C TYR A 367 -28.05 -11.96 -2.13
N ARG A 368 -28.40 -10.94 -2.93
CA ARG A 368 -29.78 -10.44 -3.11
C ARG A 368 -30.75 -11.48 -3.67
N SER A 369 -30.25 -12.59 -4.22
CA SER A 369 -31.06 -13.71 -4.73
C SER A 369 -31.82 -14.42 -3.59
N PRO A 370 -33.08 -14.85 -3.81
CA PRO A 370 -33.96 -15.39 -2.76
C PRO A 370 -33.43 -16.62 -2.00
N VAL A 371 -32.42 -17.34 -2.53
CA VAL A 371 -31.82 -18.52 -1.88
C VAL A 371 -30.73 -18.15 -0.85
N SER A 372 -30.16 -16.95 -0.94
CA SER A 372 -29.00 -16.51 -0.13
C SER A 372 -29.35 -15.47 0.94
N PHE A 373 -30.63 -15.15 1.09
CA PHE A 373 -31.16 -14.10 1.97
C PHE A 373 -30.92 -14.35 3.46
N MET A 374 -30.84 -15.64 3.88
CA MET A 374 -30.56 -16.05 5.26
C MET A 374 -29.20 -15.53 5.76
N THR A 375 -28.15 -15.58 4.94
CA THR A 375 -26.80 -15.17 5.34
C THR A 375 -26.73 -13.67 5.62
N VAL A 376 -27.40 -12.84 4.81
CA VAL A 376 -27.41 -11.39 5.04
C VAL A 376 -28.30 -11.01 6.21
N LEU A 377 -29.42 -11.71 6.41
CA LEU A 377 -30.27 -11.55 7.60
C LEU A 377 -29.51 -11.82 8.89
N ILE A 378 -28.64 -12.84 8.94
CA ILE A 378 -27.83 -13.14 10.13
C ILE A 378 -26.84 -12.00 10.41
N ILE A 379 -26.18 -11.46 9.38
CA ILE A 379 -25.23 -10.36 9.52
C ILE A 379 -25.93 -9.08 10.02
N VAL A 380 -27.07 -8.74 9.42
CA VAL A 380 -27.88 -7.59 9.86
C VAL A 380 -28.43 -7.80 11.27
N TYR A 381 -28.91 -9.01 11.59
CA TYR A 381 -29.40 -9.36 12.92
C TYR A 381 -28.28 -9.24 13.98
N MET A 382 -27.06 -9.68 13.68
CA MET A 382 -25.90 -9.51 14.58
C MET A 382 -25.52 -8.04 14.82
N HIS A 383 -25.84 -7.14 13.88
CA HIS A 383 -25.55 -5.71 14.02
C HIS A 383 -26.60 -4.96 14.87
N PHE A 384 -27.87 -5.36 14.81
CA PHE A 384 -28.98 -4.65 15.46
C PHE A 384 -29.48 -5.26 16.78
N HIS A 385 -29.07 -6.49 17.14
CA HIS A 385 -29.53 -7.18 18.36
C HIS A 385 -28.48 -7.36 19.48
N THR A 386 -27.37 -6.61 19.44
CA THR A 386 -26.43 -6.44 20.57
C THR A 386 -26.17 -4.98 20.79
#